data_AF-A0A0A9F3I8-F1
#
_entry.id   AF-A0A0A9F3I8-F1
#
_cell.length_a   1.000
_cell.length_b   1.000
_cell.length_c   1.000
_cell.angle_alpha   90.00
_cell.angle_beta   90.00
_cell.angle_gamma   90.00
#
_symmetry.space_group_name_H-M   'P 1'
#
loop_
_entity.id
_entity.type
_entity.pdbx_description
1 polymer ?
#
loop_
_entity_poly.entity_id
_entity_poly.type
_entity_poly.pdbx_seq_one_letter_code
_entity_poly.pdbx_strand_id
1 'polypeptide(L)'
;MPPQGRNWKGSVVAPFAGNNMLVLYQCAGKVSDHSTTSGGQNNSYFIQVLHNEDPVSMPGCGNKDFCPFEEFKEKIVKPHLKHDYDMICKIKPPVEEPASFSSKVSNFFTGLFSQKGYRVVTAEGVKTEL
;
A
#
# COMPACT_ATOMS: atom_id res chain seq x y z
N MET A 1 -13.93 11.79 -41.78
CA MET A 1 -12.94 12.04 -40.72
C MET A 1 -12.95 10.85 -39.77
N PRO A 2 -11.82 10.16 -39.54
CA PRO A 2 -11.80 9.00 -38.66
C PRO A 2 -12.01 9.42 -37.20
N PRO A 3 -12.54 8.52 -36.34
CA PRO A 3 -12.76 8.80 -34.93
C PRO A 3 -11.43 9.14 -34.23
N GLN A 4 -11.46 10.11 -33.32
CA GLN A 4 -10.30 10.47 -32.51
C GLN A 4 -9.87 9.27 -31.65
N GLY A 5 -8.56 8.99 -31.62
CA GLY A 5 -8.00 7.92 -30.81
C GLY A 5 -8.23 8.16 -29.32
N ARG A 6 -8.52 7.08 -28.59
CA ARG A 6 -8.66 7.15 -27.12
C ARG A 6 -7.27 7.24 -26.48
N ASN A 7 -7.11 8.17 -25.54
CA ASN A 7 -5.90 8.29 -24.71
C ASN A 7 -5.75 7.10 -23.75
N TRP A 8 -6.88 6.50 -23.35
CA TRP A 8 -6.90 5.38 -22.42
C TRP A 8 -7.36 4.10 -23.12
N LYS A 9 -6.56 3.05 -23.03
CA LYS A 9 -6.81 1.74 -23.66
C LYS A 9 -6.74 0.66 -22.59
N GLY A 10 -7.89 0.05 -22.26
CA GLY A 10 -7.96 -0.98 -21.23
C GLY A 10 -7.04 -2.19 -21.51
N SER A 11 -6.85 -2.54 -22.77
CA SER A 11 -5.91 -3.61 -23.17
C SER A 11 -4.44 -3.31 -22.85
N VAL A 12 -4.09 -2.04 -22.72
CA VAL A 12 -2.75 -1.60 -22.31
C VAL A 12 -2.70 -1.51 -20.79
N VAL A 13 -3.76 -0.99 -20.14
CA VAL A 13 -3.76 -0.69 -18.71
C VAL A 13 -4.01 -1.92 -17.82
N ALA A 14 -4.83 -2.85 -18.27
CA ALA A 14 -5.17 -4.05 -17.49
C ALA A 14 -5.39 -5.26 -18.41
N PRO A 15 -4.34 -5.74 -19.10
CA PRO A 15 -4.40 -7.01 -19.82
C PRO A 15 -4.56 -8.19 -18.86
N PHE A 16 -4.84 -9.38 -19.40
CA PHE A 16 -4.77 -10.61 -18.60
C PHE A 16 -3.38 -10.78 -18.01
N ALA A 17 -3.31 -11.07 -16.72
CA ALA A 17 -2.07 -11.09 -15.94
C ALA A 17 -1.27 -9.77 -15.97
N GLY A 18 -1.96 -8.64 -16.22
CA GLY A 18 -1.37 -7.31 -16.09
C GLY A 18 -0.88 -7.05 -14.67
N ASN A 19 0.21 -6.32 -14.55
CA ASN A 19 0.92 -6.11 -13.31
C ASN A 19 1.34 -4.64 -13.17
N ASN A 20 1.17 -4.07 -11.98
CA ASN A 20 1.61 -2.73 -11.64
C ASN A 20 2.57 -2.83 -10.46
N MET A 21 3.83 -2.43 -10.65
CA MET A 21 4.83 -2.48 -9.59
C MET A 21 5.25 -1.07 -9.19
N LEU A 22 5.41 -0.87 -7.88
CA LEU A 22 6.04 0.30 -7.29
C LEU A 22 7.36 -0.17 -6.65
N VAL A 23 8.50 0.26 -7.21
CA VAL A 23 9.82 -0.22 -6.80
C VAL A 23 10.53 0.88 -6.02
N LEU A 24 11.02 0.55 -4.83
CA LEU A 24 11.87 1.42 -4.01
C LEU A 24 13.34 1.03 -4.19
N TYR A 25 14.13 1.96 -4.71
CA TYR A 25 15.56 1.85 -4.83
C TYR A 25 16.26 2.59 -3.70
N GLN A 26 17.35 2.01 -3.22
CA GLN A 26 18.29 2.62 -2.31
C GLN A 26 19.61 2.81 -3.04
N CYS A 27 20.01 4.06 -3.22
CA CYS A 27 21.24 4.45 -3.92
C CYS A 27 22.21 5.08 -2.91
N ALA A 28 23.49 4.72 -2.98
CA ALA A 28 24.52 5.42 -2.22
C ALA A 28 24.53 6.89 -2.61
N GLY A 29 24.41 7.80 -1.64
CA GLY A 29 24.47 9.23 -1.89
C GLY A 29 25.81 9.59 -2.56
N LYS A 30 25.77 10.49 -3.55
CA LYS A 30 27.00 10.94 -4.21
C LYS A 30 27.93 11.55 -3.15
N VAL A 31 29.02 10.85 -2.85
CA VAL A 31 30.19 11.45 -2.20
C VAL A 31 30.85 12.30 -3.28
N SER A 32 30.43 13.56 -3.42
CA SER A 32 31.22 14.53 -4.16
C SER A 32 32.48 14.79 -3.34
N ASP A 33 33.61 14.34 -3.87
CA ASP A 33 34.90 14.23 -3.19
C ASP A 33 35.40 15.51 -2.51
N HIS A 34 36.15 15.27 -1.43
CA HIS A 34 37.06 16.17 -0.72
C HIS A 34 36.52 16.97 0.48
N SER A 35 35.85 16.29 1.41
CA SER A 35 35.91 16.67 2.82
C SER A 35 35.79 15.42 3.68
N THR A 36 36.93 14.83 4.01
CA THR A 36 37.09 13.96 5.18
C THR A 36 36.58 14.72 6.41
N THR A 37 35.41 14.35 6.92
CA THR A 37 35.13 14.24 8.36
C THR A 37 33.68 13.82 8.61
N SER A 38 33.55 12.85 9.53
CA SER A 38 32.33 12.44 10.24
C SER A 38 31.35 11.52 9.49
N GLY A 39 31.16 10.33 10.08
CA GLY A 39 30.37 9.25 9.54
C GLY A 39 28.88 9.57 9.40
N GLY A 40 28.34 9.16 8.26
CA GLY A 40 26.93 9.21 7.91
C GLY A 40 26.78 8.87 6.43
N GLN A 41 26.64 7.58 6.11
CA GLN A 41 26.30 7.13 4.76
C GLN A 41 24.89 7.64 4.46
N ASN A 42 24.78 8.81 3.83
CA ASN A 42 23.48 9.38 3.44
C ASN A 42 22.93 8.57 2.26
N ASN A 43 22.14 7.54 2.56
CA ASN A 43 21.46 6.76 1.54
C ASN A 43 20.33 7.58 0.91
N SER A 44 20.27 7.59 -0.41
CA SER A 44 19.24 8.28 -1.18
C SER A 44 18.21 7.28 -1.69
N TYR A 45 16.92 7.61 -1.56
CA TYR A 45 15.82 6.73 -1.94
C TYR A 45 15.09 7.26 -3.16
N PHE A 46 14.80 6.36 -4.10
CA PHE A 46 14.10 6.67 -5.34
C PHE A 46 13.00 5.66 -5.59
N ILE A 47 11.91 6.13 -6.17
CA ILE A 47 10.77 5.32 -6.58
C ILE A 47 10.76 5.20 -8.10
N GLN A 48 10.42 4.03 -8.62
CA GLN A 48 10.08 3.79 -10.02
C GLN A 48 8.73 3.08 -10.11
N VAL A 49 7.93 3.46 -11.09
CA VAL A 49 6.67 2.78 -11.40
C VAL A 49 6.86 1.94 -12.65
N LEU A 50 6.51 0.67 -12.57
CA LEU A 50 6.46 -0.23 -13.73
C LEU A 50 5.00 -0.62 -13.99
N HIS A 51 4.61 -0.53 -15.24
CA HIS A 51 3.31 -0.91 -15.74
C HIS A 51 3.48 -2.01 -16.77
N ASN A 52 3.04 -3.22 -16.44
CA ASN A 52 3.28 -4.44 -17.23
C ASN A 52 4.76 -4.60 -17.60
N GLU A 53 5.63 -4.49 -16.59
CA GLU A 53 7.10 -4.58 -16.72
C GLU A 53 7.76 -3.42 -17.48
N ASP A 54 6.99 -2.49 -18.05
CA ASP A 54 7.49 -1.29 -18.72
C ASP A 54 7.57 -0.11 -17.75
N PRO A 55 8.70 0.63 -17.69
CA PRO A 55 8.81 1.82 -16.85
C PRO A 55 7.88 2.94 -17.31
N VAL A 56 7.23 3.59 -16.36
CA VAL A 56 6.32 4.72 -16.60
C VAL A 56 6.89 5.99 -16.00
N SER A 57 7.06 7.00 -16.85
CA SER A 57 7.47 8.34 -16.43
C SER A 57 6.38 8.97 -15.56
N MET A 58 6.75 9.46 -14.38
CA MET A 58 5.81 10.00 -13.39
C MET A 58 5.56 11.50 -13.61
N PRO A 59 4.32 11.92 -13.97
CA PRO A 59 4.02 13.34 -14.18
C PRO A 59 4.20 14.19 -12.92
N GLY A 60 3.87 13.63 -11.75
CA GLY A 60 4.05 14.29 -10.45
C GLY A 60 5.51 14.57 -10.07
N CYS A 61 6.47 14.00 -10.79
CA CYS A 61 7.91 14.17 -10.58
C CYS A 61 8.62 14.73 -11.83
N GLY A 62 7.91 15.50 -12.65
CA GLY A 62 8.47 16.16 -13.84
C GLY A 62 8.71 15.22 -15.02
N ASN A 63 7.87 14.18 -15.17
CA ASN A 63 7.97 13.16 -16.22
C ASN A 63 9.29 12.39 -16.20
N LYS A 64 9.83 12.13 -15.01
CA LYS A 64 11.01 11.29 -14.81
C LYS A 64 10.59 9.86 -14.46
N ASP A 65 11.41 8.89 -14.85
CA ASP A 65 11.17 7.47 -14.51
C ASP A 65 11.55 7.16 -13.05
N PHE A 66 12.51 7.89 -12.50
CA PHE A 66 12.89 7.82 -11.09
C PHE A 66 12.47 9.09 -10.36
N CYS A 67 11.69 8.94 -9.30
CA CYS A 67 11.25 10.04 -8.45
C CYS A 67 11.93 9.96 -7.08
N PRO A 68 12.51 11.05 -6.55
CA PRO A 68 12.98 11.10 -5.17
C PRO A 68 11.85 10.75 -4.19
N PHE A 69 12.15 9.96 -3.17
CA PHE A 69 11.13 9.45 -2.24
C PHE A 69 10.28 10.55 -1.58
N GLU A 70 10.91 11.63 -1.11
CA GLU A 70 10.18 12.74 -0.47
C GLU A 70 9.28 13.49 -1.46
N GLU A 71 9.74 13.66 -2.70
CA GLU A 71 8.94 14.29 -3.75
C GLU A 71 7.74 13.42 -4.13
N PHE A 72 7.92 12.10 -4.19
CA PHE A 72 6.84 11.13 -4.42
C PHE A 72 5.77 11.22 -3.33
N LYS A 73 6.17 11.25 -2.05
CA LYS A 73 5.22 11.37 -0.93
C LYS A 73 4.39 12.66 -1.00
N GLU A 74 5.03 13.80 -1.17
CA GLU A 74 4.34 15.09 -1.14
C GLU A 74 3.51 15.35 -2.39
N LYS A 75 4.03 15.04 -3.58
CA LYS A 75 3.37 15.41 -4.85
C LYS A 75 2.43 14.35 -5.38
N ILE A 76 2.65 13.07 -5.06
CA ILE A 76 1.83 11.97 -5.56
C ILE A 76 0.97 11.39 -4.45
N VAL A 77 1.56 10.91 -3.35
CA VAL A 77 0.79 10.19 -2.32
C VAL A 77 -0.21 11.09 -1.61
N LYS A 78 0.23 12.24 -1.10
CA LYS A 78 -0.59 13.13 -0.28
C LYS A 78 -1.89 13.61 -0.96
N PRO A 79 -1.89 14.00 -2.25
CA PRO A 79 -3.15 14.27 -2.96
C PRO A 79 -4.10 13.08 -3.04
N HIS A 80 -3.59 11.85 -3.17
CA HIS A 80 -4.41 10.63 -3.28
C HIS A 80 -4.98 10.19 -1.92
N LEU A 81 -4.38 10.62 -0.81
CA LEU A 81 -4.86 10.35 0.54
C LEU A 81 -5.83 11.41 1.09
N LYS A 82 -6.16 12.46 0.31
CA LYS A 82 -7.12 13.50 0.72
C LYS A 82 -8.51 12.92 1.05
N HIS A 83 -8.86 11.83 0.40
CA HIS A 83 -10.12 11.15 0.59
C HIS A 83 -9.86 9.67 0.88
N ASP A 84 -10.37 9.17 2.00
CA ASP A 84 -10.28 7.75 2.34
C ASP A 84 -11.48 6.97 1.80
N TYR A 85 -11.35 5.64 1.85
CA TYR A 85 -12.37 4.72 1.36
C TYR A 85 -13.69 4.86 2.11
N ASP A 86 -13.65 4.97 3.44
CA ASP A 86 -14.85 5.00 4.30
C ASP A 86 -15.64 6.30 4.17
N MET A 87 -14.96 7.41 3.86
CA MET A 87 -15.58 8.69 3.61
C MET A 87 -16.28 8.71 2.24
N ILE A 88 -15.67 8.09 1.23
CA ILE A 88 -16.26 8.03 -0.13
C ILE A 88 -17.38 6.99 -0.17
N CYS A 89 -17.10 5.78 0.31
CA CYS A 89 -18.03 4.69 0.34
C CYS A 89 -18.79 4.76 1.66
N LYS A 90 -20.08 5.12 1.61
CA LYS A 90 -20.99 5.13 2.78
C LYS A 90 -21.24 3.71 3.31
N ILE A 91 -20.20 3.07 3.83
CA ILE A 91 -20.28 1.75 4.44
C ILE A 91 -21.18 1.91 5.64
N LYS A 92 -22.30 1.19 5.65
CA LYS A 92 -23.08 1.05 6.86
C LYS A 92 -22.17 0.31 7.85
N PRO A 93 -21.95 0.85 9.07
CA PRO A 93 -21.21 0.10 10.07
C PRO A 93 -21.87 -1.28 10.23
N PRO A 94 -21.10 -2.34 10.47
CA PRO A 94 -21.69 -3.64 10.76
C PRO A 94 -22.68 -3.43 11.91
N VAL A 95 -23.96 -3.69 11.63
CA VAL A 95 -24.97 -3.74 12.67
C VAL A 95 -24.53 -4.90 13.56
N GLU A 96 -24.10 -4.58 14.78
CA GLU A 96 -24.00 -5.58 15.83
C GLU A 96 -25.42 -6.14 16.01
N GLU A 97 -25.74 -7.24 15.31
CA GLU A 97 -26.92 -8.01 15.66
C GLU A 97 -26.72 -8.41 17.13
N PRO A 98 -27.64 -8.01 18.05
CA PRO A 98 -27.51 -8.40 19.43
C PRO A 98 -27.46 -9.92 19.45
N ALA A 99 -26.34 -10.46 19.95
CA ALA A 99 -26.09 -11.89 20.01
C ALA A 99 -27.37 -12.61 20.41
N SER A 100 -27.93 -13.39 19.48
CA SER A 100 -29.19 -14.05 19.71
C SER A 100 -29.09 -14.79 21.05
N PHE A 101 -30.11 -14.63 21.89
CA PHE A 101 -30.19 -15.19 23.26
C PHE A 101 -29.95 -16.71 23.33
N SER A 102 -29.86 -17.39 22.18
CA SER A 102 -29.58 -18.82 22.04
C SER A 102 -28.12 -19.20 22.31
N SER A 103 -27.14 -18.28 22.26
CA SER A 103 -25.73 -18.64 22.47
C SER A 103 -25.34 -18.93 23.94
N LYS A 104 -26.18 -18.54 24.91
CA LYS A 104 -25.84 -18.66 26.34
C LYS A 104 -25.95 -20.07 26.91
N VAL A 105 -26.52 -21.04 26.18
CA VAL A 105 -26.68 -22.43 26.66
C VAL A 105 -25.59 -23.38 26.16
N SER A 106 -24.85 -23.03 25.09
CA SER A 106 -23.81 -23.91 24.52
C SER A 106 -22.49 -23.89 25.30
N ASN A 107 -22.23 -22.86 26.11
CA ASN A 107 -20.98 -22.71 26.85
C ASN A 107 -20.90 -23.57 28.12
N PHE A 108 -21.99 -24.26 28.51
CA PHE A 108 -21.99 -25.11 29.69
C PHE A 108 -21.47 -26.53 29.41
N PHE A 109 -21.47 -26.99 28.16
CA PHE A 109 -21.08 -28.36 27.81
C PHE A 109 -19.66 -28.52 27.25
N THR A 110 -18.99 -27.42 26.88
CA THR A 110 -17.60 -27.44 26.39
C THR A 110 -16.55 -27.47 27.52
N GLY A 111 -16.96 -27.20 28.77
CA GLY A 111 -16.08 -27.17 29.94
C GLY A 111 -15.69 -28.53 30.52
N LEU A 112 -16.30 -29.65 30.07
CA LEU A 112 -16.00 -30.98 30.61
C LEU A 112 -15.05 -31.85 29.75
N PHE A 113 -14.67 -31.41 28.54
CA PHE A 113 -13.95 -32.29 27.59
C PHE A 113 -12.73 -31.70 26.89
N SER A 114 -12.11 -30.63 27.41
CA SER A 114 -10.89 -30.10 26.78
C SER A 114 -9.76 -29.85 27.78
N GLN A 115 -9.33 -30.92 28.46
CA GLN A 115 -7.93 -31.02 28.88
C GLN A 115 -7.07 -31.43 27.67
N LYS A 116 -6.65 -30.46 26.86
CA LYS A 116 -5.31 -30.44 26.24
C LYS A 116 -5.10 -29.14 25.50
N GLY A 117 -4.09 -28.40 25.95
CA GLY A 117 -3.82 -27.04 25.53
C GLY A 117 -3.46 -26.90 24.06
N TYR A 118 -4.06 -25.89 23.43
CA TYR A 118 -3.46 -25.16 22.32
C TYR A 118 -3.65 -23.67 22.57
N ARG A 119 -2.54 -22.95 22.54
CA ARG A 119 -2.45 -21.49 22.70
C ARG A 119 -2.72 -20.88 21.32
N VAL A 120 -3.92 -20.36 21.11
CA VAL A 120 -4.24 -19.56 19.91
C VAL A 120 -3.73 -18.15 20.17
N VAL A 121 -2.77 -17.70 19.36
CA VAL A 121 -2.29 -16.31 19.36
C VAL A 121 -3.16 -15.53 18.39
N THR A 122 -3.98 -14.63 18.92
CA THR A 122 -4.82 -13.72 18.14
C THR A 122 -3.95 -12.64 17.49
N ALA A 123 -4.11 -12.43 16.19
CA ALA A 123 -3.44 -11.40 15.43
C ALA A 123 -4.15 -10.04 15.61
N GLU A 124 -3.91 -9.38 16.74
CA GLU A 124 -4.23 -7.96 16.93
C GLU A 124 -2.94 -7.23 17.28
N GLY A 125 -2.30 -6.65 16.26
CA GLY A 125 -1.04 -5.95 16.48
C GLY A 125 -0.25 -5.60 15.23
N VAL A 126 -0.90 -5.12 14.16
CA VAL A 126 -0.20 -4.41 13.09
C VAL A 126 -0.85 -3.05 12.94
N LYS A 127 -0.40 -2.12 13.77
CA LYS A 127 -0.66 -0.69 13.60
C LYS A 127 0.36 -0.19 12.56
N THR A 128 -0.03 -0.13 11.29
CA THR A 128 0.72 0.62 10.29
C THR A 128 0.42 2.10 10.50
N GLU A 129 1.31 2.79 11.20
CA GLU A 129 1.40 4.24 11.11
C GLU A 129 2.21 4.59 9.86
N LEU A 130 1.70 5.55 9.09
CA LEU A 130 2.29 6.09 7.87
C LEU A 130 2.46 7.60 8.05
#